data_AF-A0A7S3MIV0-F1
#
_entry.id   AF-A0A7S3MIV0-F1
#
_cell.length_a   1.000
_cell.length_b   1.000
_cell.length_c   1.000
_cell.angle_alpha   90.00
_cell.angle_beta   90.00
_cell.angle_gamma   90.00
#
_symmetry.space_group_name_H-M   'P 1'
#
loop_
_entity.id
_entity.type
_entity.pdbx_description
1 polymer ?
#
loop_
_entity_poly.entity_id
_entity_poly.type
_entity_poly.pdbx_seq_one_letter_code
_entity_poly.pdbx_strand_id
1 'polypeptide(L)'
;ASKEANYVTVWLEKPLGIEFVENAAEEGGGVVVGEVAFGKSADASEMVFTGYHLIAAENTPVYGLNFDDAIQPIVDTTNGLVKLTFFTGDAVNFYGEFRPTQEWLANFLLDLKQMPSPNEEQ
;
A
#
# COMPACT_ATOMS: atom_id res chain seq x y z
N ALA A 1 12.87 -2.43 -11.51
CA ALA A 1 11.44 -2.09 -11.54
C ALA A 1 11.13 -0.75 -10.85
N SER A 2 11.90 0.32 -11.12
CA SER A 2 11.78 1.65 -10.47
C SER A 2 10.88 2.63 -11.21
N LYS A 3 9.87 2.12 -11.93
CA LYS A 3 8.89 3.00 -12.59
C LYS A 3 7.90 3.43 -11.51
N GLU A 4 7.97 4.68 -11.08
CA GLU A 4 7.02 5.29 -10.13
C GLU A 4 5.56 5.06 -10.56
N ALA A 5 5.31 4.94 -11.87
CA ALA A 5 4.01 4.58 -12.44
C ALA A 5 3.44 3.22 -11.96
N ASN A 6 4.27 2.34 -11.38
CA ASN A 6 3.82 1.09 -10.78
C ASN A 6 3.43 1.24 -9.30
N TYR A 7 3.41 2.47 -8.77
CA TYR A 7 3.03 2.76 -7.40
C TYR A 7 1.83 3.69 -7.41
N VAL A 8 0.84 3.36 -6.59
CA VAL A 8 -0.33 4.20 -6.37
C VAL A 8 -0.45 4.52 -4.89
N THR A 9 -0.54 5.81 -4.57
CA THR A 9 -0.80 6.27 -3.21
C THR A 9 -2.20 6.87 -3.17
N VAL A 10 -3.00 6.41 -2.22
CA VAL A 10 -4.41 6.79 -2.07
C VAL A 10 -4.72 7.07 -0.61
N TRP A 11 -5.61 8.04 -0.39
CA TRP A 11 -6.21 8.30 0.91
C TRP A 11 -7.61 7.68 0.94
N LEU A 12 -7.85 6.79 1.89
CA LEU A 12 -9.10 6.04 2.01
C LEU A 12 -9.74 6.24 3.38
N GLU A 13 -11.02 6.60 3.41
CA GLU A 13 -11.81 6.61 4.64
C GLU A 13 -12.11 5.19 5.15
N LYS A 14 -12.12 5.02 6.47
CA LYS A 14 -12.58 3.81 7.14
C LYS A 14 -14.12 3.74 7.13
N PRO A 15 -14.73 2.56 6.92
CA PRO A 15 -14.08 1.29 6.58
C PRO A 15 -13.58 1.27 5.14
N LEU A 16 -12.34 0.78 4.95
CA LEU A 16 -11.66 0.81 3.65
C LEU A 16 -12.39 0.03 2.55
N GLY A 17 -12.97 -1.12 2.93
CA GLY A 17 -13.56 -2.06 1.96
C GLY A 17 -12.52 -2.83 1.16
N ILE A 18 -11.41 -3.20 1.80
CA ILE A 18 -10.35 -4.02 1.21
C ILE A 18 -10.24 -5.30 2.03
N GLU A 19 -10.26 -6.44 1.37
CA GLU A 19 -9.78 -7.70 1.92
C GLU A 19 -8.30 -7.83 1.58
N PHE A 20 -7.45 -7.89 2.62
CA PHE A 20 -6.05 -8.19 2.47
C PHE A 20 -5.82 -9.69 2.59
N VAL A 21 -4.88 -10.20 1.79
CA VAL A 21 -4.40 -11.59 1.84
C VAL A 21 -2.89 -11.56 2.03
N GLU A 22 -2.35 -12.50 2.81
CA GLU A 22 -0.90 -12.61 3.00
C GLU A 22 -0.23 -13.12 1.72
N ASN A 23 0.85 -12.46 1.30
CA ASN A 23 1.72 -13.00 0.26
C ASN A 23 2.44 -14.24 0.80
N ALA A 24 2.73 -15.21 -0.07
CA ALA A 24 3.57 -16.32 0.34
C ALA A 24 4.95 -15.81 0.81
N ALA A 25 5.53 -16.43 1.84
CA ALA A 25 6.88 -16.07 2.31
C ALA A 25 7.93 -16.21 1.19
N GLU A 26 7.72 -17.17 0.27
CA GLU A 26 8.55 -17.39 -0.93
C GLU A 26 8.43 -16.24 -1.95
N GLU A 27 7.32 -15.50 -1.93
CA GLU A 27 7.07 -14.31 -2.75
C GLU A 27 7.53 -13.02 -2.05
N GLY A 28 8.24 -13.14 -0.92
CA GLY A 28 8.85 -12.02 -0.20
C GLY A 28 8.01 -11.46 0.95
N GLY A 29 6.86 -12.07 1.27
CA GLY A 29 5.98 -11.65 2.37
C GLY A 29 5.20 -10.35 2.09
N GLY A 30 4.57 -9.79 3.11
CA GLY A 30 3.65 -8.64 2.99
C GLY A 30 2.22 -9.07 2.70
N VAL A 31 1.40 -8.11 2.28
CA VAL A 31 -0.02 -8.35 1.98
C VAL A 31 -0.39 -7.81 0.60
N VAL A 32 -1.37 -8.47 -0.02
CA VAL A 32 -1.95 -8.13 -1.32
C VAL A 32 -3.45 -7.88 -1.16
N VAL A 33 -4.01 -7.03 -2.02
CA VAL A 33 -5.46 -6.84 -2.13
C VAL A 33 -6.06 -8.11 -2.74
N GLY A 34 -6.82 -8.87 -1.95
CA GLY A 34 -7.60 -10.01 -2.43
C GLY A 34 -8.91 -9.56 -3.07
N GLU A 35 -9.67 -8.73 -2.38
CA GLU A 35 -10.97 -8.23 -2.85
C GLU A 35 -11.16 -6.76 -2.49
N VAL A 36 -11.89 -6.04 -3.35
CA VAL A 36 -12.38 -4.69 -3.09
C VAL A 36 -13.90 -4.72 -3.02
N ALA A 37 -14.45 -4.36 -1.87
CA ALA A 37 -15.88 -4.40 -1.61
C ALA A 37 -16.61 -3.24 -2.31
N PHE A 38 -17.65 -3.57 -3.09
CA PHE A 38 -18.45 -2.60 -3.84
C PHE A 38 -19.08 -1.52 -2.95
N GLY A 39 -19.04 -0.27 -3.41
CA GLY A 39 -19.62 0.89 -2.74
C GLY A 39 -18.88 1.31 -1.47
N LYS A 40 -17.65 0.83 -1.25
CA LYS A 40 -16.77 1.24 -0.15
C LYS A 40 -15.69 2.20 -0.64
N SER A 41 -14.91 2.71 0.31
CA SER A 41 -13.88 3.73 0.08
C SER A 41 -12.90 3.34 -1.02
N ALA A 42 -12.37 2.11 -0.99
CA ALA A 42 -11.45 1.61 -2.00
C ALA A 42 -12.09 1.52 -3.40
N ASP A 43 -13.32 1.01 -3.51
CA ASP A 43 -14.07 0.93 -4.76
C ASP A 43 -14.35 2.33 -5.33
N ALA A 44 -14.84 3.24 -4.49
CA ALA A 44 -15.14 4.62 -4.86
C ALA A 44 -13.91 5.43 -5.29
N SER A 45 -12.71 5.01 -4.86
CA SER A 45 -11.47 5.66 -5.28
C SER A 45 -11.09 5.34 -6.73
N GLU A 46 -11.59 4.22 -7.30
CA GLU A 46 -11.21 3.68 -8.61
C GLU A 46 -9.68 3.50 -8.80
N MET A 47 -8.91 3.49 -7.70
CA MET A 47 -7.45 3.45 -7.71
C MET A 47 -6.87 2.16 -7.12
N VAL A 48 -7.67 1.38 -6.40
CA VAL A 48 -7.25 0.15 -5.73
C VAL A 48 -7.93 -1.04 -6.39
N PHE A 49 -7.13 -2.03 -6.80
CA PHE A 49 -7.61 -3.23 -7.47
C PHE A 49 -7.00 -4.49 -6.85
N THR A 50 -7.70 -5.61 -7.02
CA THR A 50 -7.18 -6.95 -6.66
C THR A 50 -5.81 -7.19 -7.29
N GLY A 51 -4.91 -7.79 -6.52
CA GLY A 51 -3.53 -8.07 -6.92
C GLY A 51 -2.54 -6.96 -6.57
N TYR A 52 -2.99 -5.82 -6.04
CA TYR A 52 -2.09 -4.74 -5.63
C TYR A 52 -1.41 -5.06 -4.29
N HIS A 53 -0.09 -4.92 -4.24
CA HIS A 53 0.69 -5.24 -3.04
C HIS A 53 0.83 -4.02 -2.14
N LEU A 54 0.51 -4.14 -0.85
CA LEU A 54 0.65 -3.05 0.10
C LEU A 54 2.13 -2.85 0.44
N ILE A 55 2.65 -1.65 0.15
CA ILE A 55 4.07 -1.30 0.36
C ILE A 55 4.23 -0.40 1.58
N ALA A 56 3.31 0.52 1.80
CA ALA A 56 3.31 1.39 2.96
C ALA A 56 1.88 1.70 3.42
N ALA A 57 1.71 1.83 4.73
CA ALA A 57 0.52 2.35 5.37
C ALA A 57 0.92 3.54 6.24
N GLU A 58 0.24 4.67 6.07
CA GLU A 58 0.66 5.98 6.56
C GLU A 58 2.10 6.31 6.13
N ASN A 59 3.00 6.37 7.11
CA ASN A 59 4.41 6.68 6.95
C ASN A 59 5.29 5.47 7.29
N THR A 60 4.66 4.29 7.43
CA THR A 60 5.27 3.03 7.84
C THR A 60 5.38 2.12 6.62
N PRO A 61 6.60 1.72 6.22
CA PRO A 61 6.80 0.68 5.23
C PRO A 61 6.34 -0.66 5.80
N VAL A 62 5.52 -1.41 5.05
CA VAL A 62 4.92 -2.68 5.49
C VAL A 62 5.20 -3.85 4.55
N TYR A 63 5.92 -3.61 3.45
CA TYR A 63 6.32 -4.67 2.54
C TYR A 63 7.18 -5.73 3.26
N GLY A 64 6.90 -7.00 2.99
CA GLY A 64 7.64 -8.13 3.55
C GLY A 64 7.38 -8.44 5.02
N LEU A 65 6.49 -7.69 5.69
CA LEU A 65 6.01 -8.04 7.02
C LEU A 65 5.00 -9.21 6.95
N ASN A 66 4.76 -9.88 8.08
CA ASN A 66 3.62 -10.82 8.16
C ASN A 66 2.30 -10.04 8.12
N PHE A 67 1.20 -10.76 7.94
CA PHE A 67 -0.13 -10.15 7.82
C PHE A 67 -0.46 -9.16 8.95
N ASP A 68 -0.32 -9.58 10.21
CA ASP A 68 -0.70 -8.79 11.38
C ASP A 68 0.11 -7.48 11.46
N ASP A 69 1.43 -7.58 11.31
CA ASP A 69 2.34 -6.44 11.34
C ASP A 69 2.08 -5.48 10.16
N ALA A 70 1.70 -6.01 8.99
CA ALA A 70 1.44 -5.21 7.80
C ALA A 70 0.15 -4.39 7.89
N ILE A 71 -0.89 -4.89 8.56
CA ILE A 71 -2.17 -4.18 8.71
C ILE A 71 -2.21 -3.29 9.96
N GLN A 72 -1.32 -3.51 10.93
CA GLN A 72 -1.35 -2.79 12.21
C GLN A 72 -1.36 -1.26 12.05
N PRO A 73 -0.57 -0.63 11.17
CA PRO A 73 -0.62 0.83 11.00
C PRO A 73 -1.99 1.32 10.52
N ILE A 74 -2.68 0.52 9.70
CA ILE A 74 -4.04 0.83 9.25
C ILE A 74 -4.99 0.78 10.44
N VAL A 75 -4.87 -0.22 11.31
CA VAL A 75 -5.71 -0.37 12.50
C VAL A 75 -5.50 0.81 13.45
N ASP A 76 -4.25 1.19 13.70
CA ASP A 76 -3.85 2.24 14.64
C ASP A 76 -4.25 3.66 14.21
N THR A 77 -4.50 3.90 12.91
CA THR A 77 -4.96 5.20 12.42
C THR A 77 -6.35 5.57 12.99
N THR A 78 -6.43 6.59 13.83
CA THR A 78 -7.67 6.98 14.55
C THR A 78 -8.48 8.09 13.87
N ASN A 79 -7.87 8.86 12.97
CA ASN A 79 -8.50 9.99 12.27
C ASN A 79 -9.55 9.56 11.22
N GLY A 80 -9.72 8.25 10.98
CA GLY A 80 -10.66 7.69 10.02
C GLY A 80 -10.21 7.77 8.55
N LEU A 81 -9.13 8.46 8.23
CA LEU A 81 -8.60 8.60 6.87
C LEU A 81 -7.17 8.03 6.80
N VAL A 82 -6.98 6.99 6.00
CA VAL A 82 -5.73 6.24 5.94
C VAL A 82 -5.01 6.48 4.62
N LYS A 83 -3.72 6.82 4.64
CA LYS A 83 -2.86 6.85 3.45
C LYS A 83 -2.29 5.46 3.18
N LEU A 84 -2.57 4.89 2.02
CA LEU A 84 -2.03 3.59 1.61
C LEU A 84 -1.23 3.75 0.32
N THR A 85 -0.09 3.09 0.24
CA THR A 85 0.69 3.00 -1.00
C THR A 85 0.82 1.56 -1.43
N PHE A 86 0.45 1.31 -2.68
CA PHE A 86 0.47 0.00 -3.29
C PHE A 86 1.45 -0.07 -4.44
N PHE A 87 1.98 -1.27 -4.69
CA PHE A 87 2.65 -1.64 -5.92
C PHE A 87 1.68 -2.40 -6.82
N THR A 88 1.59 -2.01 -8.08
CA THR A 88 0.56 -2.47 -9.04
C THR A 88 1.07 -3.55 -10.00
N GLY A 89 2.33 -3.98 -9.87
CA GLY A 89 2.92 -5.04 -10.68
C GLY A 89 2.98 -6.38 -9.95
N ASP A 90 3.41 -7.43 -10.65
CA ASP A 90 3.54 -8.76 -10.06
C ASP A 90 4.55 -8.80 -8.91
N ALA A 91 4.27 -9.62 -7.88
CA ALA A 91 5.14 -9.83 -6.72
C ALA A 91 6.63 -10.02 -7.08
N VAL A 92 6.93 -10.83 -8.10
CA VAL A 92 8.31 -11.09 -8.55
C VAL A 92 9.07 -9.82 -8.95
N ASN A 93 8.38 -8.77 -9.40
CA ASN A 93 8.99 -7.51 -9.82
C ASN A 93 9.33 -6.60 -8.63
N PHE A 94 8.71 -6.81 -7.47
CA PHE A 94 8.96 -6.03 -6.26
C PHE A 94 9.77 -6.80 -5.21
N TYR A 95 9.60 -8.12 -5.13
CA TYR A 95 10.26 -8.96 -4.14
C TYR A 95 11.39 -9.82 -4.72
N GLY A 96 11.44 -10.00 -6.04
CA GLY A 96 12.46 -10.80 -6.74
C GLY A 96 13.65 -9.99 -7.27
N GLU A 97 14.29 -10.51 -8.32
CA GLU A 97 15.52 -9.94 -8.90
C GLU A 97 15.35 -8.49 -9.40
N PHE A 98 14.14 -8.13 -9.83
CA PHE A 98 13.84 -6.82 -10.40
C PHE A 98 13.44 -5.76 -9.37
N ARG A 99 13.48 -6.10 -8.07
CA ARG A 99 13.09 -5.20 -6.99
C ARG A 99 13.80 -3.85 -7.07
N PRO A 100 13.16 -2.75 -6.65
CA PRO A 100 13.84 -1.47 -6.56
C PRO A 100 15.04 -1.55 -5.59
N THR A 101 16.02 -0.68 -5.79
CA THR A 101 17.14 -0.59 -4.86
C THR A 101 16.67 -0.05 -3.51
N GLN A 102 17.37 -0.42 -2.44
CA GLN A 102 17.05 0.07 -1.09
C GLN A 102 17.10 1.61 -1.03
N GLU A 103 18.06 2.23 -1.70
CA GLU A 103 18.20 3.69 -1.78
C GLU A 103 16.99 4.34 -2.46
N TRP A 104 16.55 3.79 -3.59
CA TRP A 104 15.38 4.31 -4.30
C TRP A 104 14.12 4.17 -3.45
N LEU A 105 13.91 3.01 -2.82
CA LEU A 105 12.77 2.77 -1.91
C LEU A 105 12.78 3.75 -0.73
N ALA A 106 13.95 3.98 -0.12
CA ALA A 106 14.08 4.92 0.98
C ALA A 106 13.71 6.34 0.56
N ASN A 107 14.20 6.81 -0.59
CA ASN A 107 13.88 8.13 -1.12
C ASN A 107 12.39 8.26 -1.45
N PHE A 108 11.83 7.27 -2.14
CA PHE A 108 10.40 7.22 -2.46
C PHE A 108 9.53 7.30 -1.19
N LEU A 109 9.86 6.54 -0.15
CA LEU A 109 9.15 6.58 1.13
C LEU A 109 9.31 7.91 1.88
N LEU A 110 10.43 8.62 1.72
CA LEU A 110 10.61 9.96 2.27
C LEU A 110 9.74 10.98 1.54
N ASP A 111 9.59 10.85 0.23
CA ASP A 111 8.71 11.72 -0.57
C ASP A 111 7.25 11.50 -0.19
N LEU A 112 6.82 10.24 0.01
CA LEU A 112 5.47 9.91 0.48
C LEU A 112 5.13 10.52 1.84
N LYS A 113 6.12 10.65 2.75
CA LYS A 113 5.90 11.28 4.06
C LYS A 113 5.58 12.77 3.96
N GLN A 114 6.00 13.41 2.87
CA GLN A 114 5.77 14.83 2.62
C GLN A 114 4.47 15.07 1.83
N MET A 115 3.80 14.02 1.38
CA MET A 115 2.53 14.13 0.65
C MET A 115 1.42 14.62 1.60
N PRO A 116 0.81 15.78 1.33
CA PRO A 116 -0.25 16.32 2.18
C PRO A 116 -1.50 15.44 2.10
N SER A 117 -2.31 15.46 3.16
CA SER A 117 -3.64 14.89 3.08
C SER A 117 -4.54 15.78 2.20
N PRO A 118 -5.52 15.21 1.49
CA PRO A 118 -6.41 15.98 0.61
C PRO A 118 -7.23 17.05 1.36
N ASN A 119 -7.28 16.99 2.70
CA ASN A 119 -7.98 17.95 3.54
C ASN A 119 -7.09 19.10 4.05
N GLU A 120 -5.78 19.07 3.81
CA GLU A 120 -4.82 20.11 4.22
C GLU A 120 -4.62 21.22 3.17
N GLU A 121 -5.23 21.10 1.99
CA GLU A 121 -5.19 22.12 0.92
C GLU A 121 -6.27 23.23 1.07
N GLN A 122 -6.88 23.39 2.25
CA GLN A 122 -7.90 24.42 2.53
C GLN A 122 -7.39 25.59 3.38
#